data_AF-K0RY85-F1
#
_entry.id   AF-K0RY85-F1
#
_cell.length_a   1.000
_cell.length_b   1.000
_cell.length_c   1.000
_cell.angle_alpha   90.00
_cell.angle_beta   90.00
_cell.angle_gamma   90.00
#
_symmetry.space_group_name_H-M   'P 1'
#
loop_
_entity.id
_entity.type
_entity.pdbx_description
1 polymer ?
#
loop_
_entity_poly.entity_id
_entity_poly.type
_entity_poly.pdbx_seq_one_letter_code
_entity_poly.pdbx_strand_id
1 'polypeptide(L)'
;MPNLDLDRYADGHFTFFNRSLYDDFLAERSDEWGIDNVNICLYIGRRGHMFWTNRDDKGESCVVGIEGCGSGGTFGMLLNLVRGTLAVYKNNRRLGVMKDGLSGSYCWCASTAERDSITIKRGEAPRA
;
A
#
# COMPACT_ATOMS: atom_id res chain seq x y z
N MET A 1 -6.28 -2.71 9.79
CA MET A 1 -7.61 -2.30 10.28
C MET A 1 -8.07 -3.35 11.26
N PRO A 2 -7.80 -3.16 12.56
CA PRO A 2 -8.01 -4.21 13.56
C PRO A 2 -9.49 -4.59 13.74
N ASN A 3 -10.41 -3.70 13.34
CA ASN A 3 -11.84 -3.87 13.52
C ASN A 3 -12.59 -4.27 12.23
N LEU A 4 -11.87 -4.39 11.10
CA LEU A 4 -12.48 -4.76 9.82
C LEU A 4 -12.97 -6.22 9.86
N ASP A 5 -14.27 -6.41 9.69
CA ASP A 5 -14.88 -7.72 9.55
C ASP A 5 -14.51 -8.34 8.19
N LEU A 6 -13.57 -9.28 8.20
CA LEU A 6 -13.09 -9.96 7.00
C LEU A 6 -14.12 -10.92 6.39
N ASP A 7 -15.08 -11.41 7.19
CA ASP A 7 -16.08 -12.39 6.73
C ASP A 7 -17.09 -11.74 5.77
N ARG A 8 -17.32 -10.42 5.90
CA ARG A 8 -18.11 -9.62 4.94
C ARG A 8 -17.54 -9.60 3.52
N TYR A 9 -16.28 -9.96 3.35
CA TYR A 9 -15.58 -9.90 2.07
C TYR A 9 -15.15 -11.29 1.54
N ALA A 10 -15.66 -12.36 2.16
CA ALA A 10 -15.34 -13.74 1.80
C ALA A 10 -15.82 -14.15 0.38
N ASP A 11 -16.79 -13.43 -0.19
CA ASP A 11 -17.41 -13.74 -1.50
C ASP A 11 -16.55 -13.36 -2.73
N GLY A 12 -15.26 -13.06 -2.52
CA GLY A 12 -14.25 -13.23 -3.56
C GLY A 12 -13.84 -12.00 -4.39
N HIS A 13 -14.34 -10.81 -4.08
CA HIS A 13 -13.90 -9.57 -4.74
C HIS A 13 -13.57 -8.46 -3.73
N PHE A 14 -12.58 -8.72 -2.88
CA PHE A 14 -12.03 -7.71 -1.98
C PHE A 14 -10.91 -6.94 -2.66
N THR A 15 -11.10 -5.62 -2.86
CA THR A 15 -9.99 -4.72 -3.13
C THR A 15 -10.18 -3.45 -2.31
N PHE A 16 -9.07 -2.96 -1.76
CA PHE A 16 -9.02 -1.70 -1.03
C PHE A 16 -9.32 -0.44 -1.89
N PHE A 17 -9.45 -0.63 -3.20
CA PHE A 17 -9.75 0.40 -4.21
C PHE A 17 -11.19 0.29 -4.72
N ASN A 18 -11.95 -0.70 -4.22
CA ASN A 18 -13.37 -0.75 -4.49
C ASN A 18 -14.03 0.45 -3.79
N ARG A 19 -14.49 1.42 -4.58
CA ARG A 19 -15.15 2.62 -4.06
C ARG A 19 -16.34 2.31 -3.16
N SER A 20 -17.02 1.19 -3.39
CA SER A 20 -18.15 0.75 -2.57
C SER A 20 -17.75 0.37 -1.15
N LEU A 21 -16.47 0.05 -0.91
CA LEU A 21 -15.93 -0.32 0.40
C LEU A 21 -15.25 0.86 1.11
N TYR A 22 -15.18 2.02 0.45
CA TYR A 22 -14.43 3.17 0.97
C TYR A 22 -15.02 3.70 2.27
N ASP A 23 -16.36 3.76 2.34
CA ASP A 23 -17.08 4.23 3.53
C ASP A 23 -16.91 3.25 4.70
N ASP A 24 -16.88 1.93 4.44
CA ASP A 24 -16.58 0.93 5.45
C ASP A 24 -15.16 1.15 6.02
N PHE A 25 -14.16 1.32 5.16
CA PHE A 25 -12.77 1.56 5.61
C PHE A 25 -12.60 2.87 6.38
N LEU A 26 -13.38 3.91 6.02
CA LEU A 26 -13.40 5.17 6.75
C LEU A 26 -14.04 5.00 8.14
N ALA A 27 -15.07 4.16 8.27
CA ALA A 27 -15.76 3.90 9.53
C ALA A 27 -14.91 3.09 10.52
N GLU A 28 -14.01 2.23 10.04
CA GLU A 28 -13.12 1.40 10.87
C GLU A 28 -11.95 2.17 11.52
N ARG A 29 -11.87 3.48 11.32
CA ARG A 29 -10.74 4.29 11.77
C ARG A 29 -10.89 4.72 13.23
N SER A 30 -9.80 4.59 14.00
CA SER A 30 -9.67 5.10 15.36
C SER A 30 -8.80 6.36 15.42
N ASP A 31 -8.80 7.05 16.55
CA ASP A 31 -7.97 8.25 16.81
C ASP A 31 -6.45 7.97 16.64
N GLU A 32 -6.04 6.71 16.72
CA GLU A 32 -4.64 6.26 16.56
C GLU A 32 -4.09 6.41 15.13
N TRP A 33 -4.95 6.65 14.15
CA TRP A 33 -4.56 6.80 12.75
C TRP A 33 -4.03 8.20 12.41
N GLY A 34 -4.02 9.12 13.38
CA GLY A 34 -3.42 10.45 13.22
C GLY A 34 -4.24 11.40 12.34
N ILE A 35 -3.64 12.54 12.02
CA ILE A 35 -4.27 13.62 11.23
C ILE A 35 -4.13 13.33 9.72
N ASP A 36 -3.18 12.49 9.31
CA ASP A 36 -2.94 12.21 7.89
C ASP A 36 -4.13 11.50 7.24
N ASN A 37 -4.36 11.88 5.99
CA ASN A 37 -5.54 11.59 5.21
C ASN A 37 -5.36 10.35 4.32
N VAL A 38 -4.21 9.67 4.38
CA VAL A 38 -3.96 8.45 3.61
C VAL A 38 -4.67 7.27 4.24
N ASN A 39 -5.57 6.67 3.47
CA ASN A 39 -6.27 5.48 3.92
C ASN A 39 -5.43 4.24 3.61
N ILE A 40 -4.99 4.10 2.35
CA ILE A 40 -4.35 2.87 1.88
C ILE A 40 -3.31 3.17 0.81
N CYS A 41 -2.18 2.48 0.88
CA CYS A 41 -1.13 2.47 -0.13
C CYS A 41 -1.01 1.08 -0.77
N LEU A 42 -1.06 0.97 -2.10
CA LEU A 42 -0.96 -0.28 -2.87
C LEU A 42 0.17 -0.24 -3.88
N TYR A 43 0.96 -1.32 -3.88
CA TYR A 43 1.86 -1.63 -4.98
C TYR A 43 1.34 -2.81 -5.81
N ILE A 44 1.22 -2.63 -7.13
CA ILE A 44 0.93 -3.73 -8.07
C ILE A 44 2.25 -4.20 -8.69
N GLY A 45 2.77 -5.31 -8.17
CA GLY A 45 4.07 -5.85 -8.58
C GLY A 45 4.20 -6.07 -10.08
N ARG A 46 3.19 -6.67 -10.72
CA ARG A 46 3.22 -7.00 -12.16
C ARG A 46 3.38 -5.79 -13.07
N ARG A 47 2.72 -4.67 -12.73
CA ARG A 47 2.71 -3.45 -13.56
C ARG A 47 3.66 -2.37 -13.05
N GLY A 48 4.15 -2.50 -11.82
CA GLY A 48 4.94 -1.49 -11.14
C GLY A 48 4.10 -0.27 -10.72
N HIS A 49 2.78 -0.35 -10.77
CA HIS A 49 1.91 0.77 -10.43
C HIS A 49 1.86 0.97 -8.92
N MET A 50 1.84 2.23 -8.50
CA MET A 50 1.67 2.63 -7.11
C MET A 50 0.40 3.44 -6.99
N PHE A 51 -0.49 3.01 -6.10
CA PHE A 51 -1.75 3.69 -5.83
C PHE A 51 -1.81 4.10 -4.37
N TRP A 52 -2.44 5.23 -4.10
CA TRP A 52 -2.89 5.55 -2.76
C TRP A 52 -4.21 6.30 -2.82
N THR A 53 -4.93 6.25 -1.72
CA THR A 53 -6.19 6.96 -1.55
C THR A 53 -6.06 7.98 -0.41
N ASN A 54 -6.68 9.14 -0.59
CA ASN A 54 -6.64 10.25 0.36
C ASN A 54 -8.08 10.64 0.77
N ARG A 55 -8.27 11.22 1.97
CA ARG A 55 -9.61 11.68 2.41
C ARG A 55 -10.19 12.79 1.53
N ASP A 56 -9.36 13.75 1.14
CA ASP A 56 -9.81 14.97 0.45
C ASP A 56 -10.08 14.73 -1.03
N ASP A 57 -9.35 13.80 -1.62
CA ASP A 57 -9.56 13.34 -2.99
C ASP A 57 -10.31 12.02 -2.96
N LYS A 58 -11.58 12.05 -3.37
CA LYS A 58 -12.35 10.82 -3.72
C LYS A 58 -11.74 10.04 -4.91
N GLY A 59 -10.52 10.37 -5.31
CA GLY A 59 -9.77 9.81 -6.41
C GLY A 59 -8.60 8.97 -5.94
N GLU A 60 -8.24 7.99 -6.77
CA GLU A 60 -7.00 7.25 -6.63
C GLU A 60 -5.88 8.09 -7.22
N SER A 61 -4.85 8.38 -6.43
CA SER A 61 -3.62 8.93 -6.98
C SER A 61 -2.73 7.77 -7.41
N CYS A 62 -2.20 7.87 -8.64
CA CYS A 62 -1.39 6.82 -9.24
C CYS A 62 -0.04 7.37 -9.71
N VAL A 63 1.05 6.74 -9.28
CA VAL A 63 2.34 6.89 -9.95
C VAL A 63 2.44 5.78 -10.99
N VAL A 64 2.23 6.18 -12.25
CA VAL A 64 2.35 5.32 -13.43
C VAL A 64 3.77 5.42 -13.98
N GLY A 65 4.32 4.30 -14.46
CA GLY A 65 5.62 4.28 -15.16
C GLY A 65 6.80 3.77 -14.34
N ILE A 66 6.53 3.15 -13.19
CA ILE A 66 7.57 2.46 -12.44
C ILE A 66 7.71 1.03 -12.97
N GLU A 67 8.96 0.56 -13.01
CA GLU A 67 9.34 -0.72 -13.58
C GLU A 67 8.59 -1.89 -12.92
N GLY A 68 7.71 -2.54 -13.68
CA GLY A 68 7.01 -3.75 -13.22
C GLY A 68 7.96 -4.91 -12.91
N CYS A 69 7.47 -5.87 -12.16
CA CYS A 69 8.16 -7.12 -11.88
C CYS A 69 7.82 -8.13 -12.98
N GLY A 70 8.83 -8.55 -13.74
CA GLY A 70 8.75 -9.79 -14.51
C GLY A 70 8.85 -11.01 -13.57
N SER A 71 8.97 -12.22 -14.13
CA SER A 71 9.20 -13.43 -13.33
C SER A 71 10.54 -13.34 -12.58
N GLY A 72 10.50 -13.47 -11.24
CA GLY A 72 11.70 -13.68 -10.41
C GLY A 72 12.30 -12.46 -9.70
N GLY A 73 11.64 -11.31 -9.68
CA GLY A 73 12.12 -10.13 -8.93
C GLY A 73 11.59 -10.05 -7.50
N THR A 74 12.38 -9.46 -6.59
CA THR A 74 11.93 -9.10 -5.24
C THR A 74 11.59 -7.62 -5.18
N PHE A 75 10.43 -7.28 -4.64
CA PHE A 75 10.09 -5.90 -4.29
C PHE A 75 10.05 -5.73 -2.77
N GLY A 76 10.41 -4.54 -2.32
CA GLY A 76 10.39 -4.14 -0.91
C GLY A 76 9.62 -2.85 -0.74
N MET A 77 8.93 -2.72 0.39
CA MET A 77 8.30 -1.47 0.81
C MET A 77 9.00 -1.01 2.08
N LEU A 78 9.54 0.21 2.04
CA LEU A 78 10.26 0.79 3.16
C LEU A 78 9.43 1.93 3.75
N LEU A 79 8.96 1.70 4.98
CA LEU A 79 8.41 2.75 5.82
C LEU A 79 9.54 3.52 6.51
N ASN A 80 9.57 4.83 6.31
CA ASN A 80 10.38 5.75 7.10
C ASN A 80 9.48 6.54 8.06
N LEU A 81 9.53 6.18 9.34
CA LEU A 81 8.74 6.84 10.40
C LEU A 81 9.23 8.26 10.72
N VAL A 82 10.50 8.57 10.51
CA VAL A 82 11.06 9.91 10.79
C VAL A 82 10.62 10.92 9.75
N ARG A 83 10.67 10.52 8.47
CA ARG A 83 10.29 11.37 7.34
C ARG A 83 8.81 11.29 6.97
N GLY A 84 8.08 10.31 7.51
CA GLY A 84 6.70 10.03 7.11
C GLY A 84 6.59 9.63 5.64
N THR A 85 7.42 8.70 5.17
CA THR A 85 7.41 8.29 3.75
C THR A 85 7.33 6.78 3.58
N LEU A 86 6.59 6.34 2.56
CA LEU A 86 6.60 4.97 2.08
C LEU A 86 7.27 4.92 0.71
N ALA A 87 8.37 4.18 0.59
CA ALA A 87 9.12 4.03 -0.65
C ALA A 87 9.11 2.59 -1.14
N VAL A 88 9.16 2.40 -2.47
CA VAL A 88 9.22 1.07 -3.07
C VAL A 88 10.62 0.82 -3.62
N TYR A 89 11.07 -0.41 -3.44
CA TYR A 89 12.34 -0.94 -3.90
C TYR A 89 12.12 -2.16 -4.77
N LYS A 90 13.01 -2.39 -5.73
CA LYS A 90 13.10 -3.62 -6.51
C LYS A 90 14.56 -4.02 -6.62
N ASN A 91 14.89 -5.26 -6.30
CA ASN A 91 16.26 -5.79 -6.37
C ASN A 91 17.28 -4.83 -5.74
N ASN A 92 16.99 -4.33 -4.53
CA ASN A 92 17.77 -3.33 -3.78
C ASN A 92 17.89 -1.92 -4.39
N ARG A 93 17.25 -1.66 -5.54
CA ARG A 93 17.16 -0.33 -6.15
C ARG A 93 15.90 0.39 -5.71
N ARG A 94 16.01 1.62 -5.23
CA ARG A 94 14.86 2.48 -4.92
C ARG A 94 14.16 2.89 -6.21
N LEU A 95 12.87 2.60 -6.31
CA LEU A 95 12.04 2.96 -7.46
C LEU A 95 11.40 4.35 -7.30
N GLY A 96 11.05 4.74 -6.07
CA GLY A 96 10.43 6.03 -5.81
C GLY A 96 9.80 6.11 -4.43
N VAL A 97 9.27 7.30 -4.12
CA VAL A 97 8.37 7.51 -2.97
C VAL A 97 6.94 7.27 -3.47
N MET A 98 6.26 6.30 -2.87
CA MET A 98 4.84 6.03 -3.11
C MET A 98 3.98 7.08 -2.43
N LYS A 99 4.31 7.43 -1.19
CA LYS A 99 3.61 8.47 -0.43
C LYS A 99 4.55 9.15 0.55
N ASP A 100 4.44 10.46 0.68
CA ASP A 100 5.09 11.30 1.69
C ASP A 100 4.05 11.93 2.63
N GLY A 101 4.51 12.61 3.68
CA GLY A 101 3.62 13.25 4.66
C GLY A 101 2.81 12.28 5.51
N LEU A 102 3.22 11.00 5.59
CA LEU A 102 2.56 10.00 6.44
C LEU A 102 2.68 10.38 7.91
N SER A 103 1.54 10.40 8.62
CA SER A 103 1.51 10.54 10.08
C SER A 103 0.47 9.60 10.69
N GLY A 104 0.74 9.09 11.89
CA GLY A 104 -0.14 8.15 12.57
C GLY A 104 -0.12 6.73 11.98
N SER A 105 -1.11 5.93 12.37
CA SER A 105 -1.30 4.57 11.82
C SER A 105 -1.78 4.63 10.38
N TYR A 106 -1.26 3.74 9.54
CA TYR A 106 -1.63 3.65 8.13
C TYR A 106 -1.60 2.19 7.66
N CYS A 107 -2.34 1.87 6.60
CA CYS A 107 -2.35 0.55 5.99
C CYS A 107 -1.63 0.55 4.64
N TRP A 108 -0.88 -0.50 4.37
CA TRP A 108 -0.21 -0.73 3.09
C TRP A 108 -0.43 -2.17 2.63
N CYS A 109 -0.50 -2.37 1.32
CA CYS A 109 -0.74 -3.66 0.70
C CYS A 109 0.11 -3.81 -0.58
N ALA A 110 0.33 -5.06 -0.95
CA ALA A 110 0.97 -5.42 -2.20
C ALA A 110 0.14 -6.47 -2.93
N SER A 111 0.04 -6.36 -4.24
CA SER A 111 -0.68 -7.29 -5.11
C SER A 111 0.27 -7.89 -6.15
N THR A 112 0.15 -9.20 -6.34
CA THR A 112 0.89 -10.00 -7.32
C THR A 112 -0.09 -10.77 -8.23
N ALA A 113 0.42 -11.48 -9.24
CA ALA A 113 -0.46 -12.29 -10.09
C ALA A 113 -0.93 -13.57 -9.36
N GLU A 114 -2.04 -14.17 -9.82
CA GLU A 114 -2.71 -15.37 -9.25
C GLU A 114 -1.83 -16.63 -9.11
N ARG A 115 -0.57 -16.60 -9.57
CA ARG A 115 0.36 -17.75 -9.49
C ARG A 115 1.69 -17.40 -8.82
N ASP A 116 1.82 -16.21 -8.27
CA ASP A 116 3.03 -15.79 -7.56
C ASP A 116 2.98 -16.26 -6.10
N SER A 117 4.09 -16.81 -5.61
CA SER A 117 4.27 -17.05 -4.17
C SER A 117 4.74 -15.77 -3.51
N ILE A 118 3.98 -15.28 -2.52
CA ILE A 118 4.32 -14.09 -1.75
C ILE A 118 4.92 -14.53 -0.41
N THR A 119 6.08 -14.00 -0.06
CA THR A 119 6.62 -14.10 1.31
C THR A 119 6.86 -12.70 1.84
N ILE A 120 6.23 -12.37 2.97
CA ILE A 120 6.47 -11.10 3.67
C ILE A 120 7.53 -11.34 4.73
N LYS A 121 8.60 -10.55 4.70
CA LYS A 121 9.68 -10.57 5.70
C LYS A 121 9.97 -9.14 6.15
N ARG A 122 10.19 -8.97 7.45
CA ARG A 122 10.81 -7.75 7.97
C ARG A 122 12.29 -7.77 7.61
N GLY A 123 12.80 -6.67 7.09
CA GLY A 123 14.22 -6.49 6.76
C GLY A 123 14.77 -5.20 7.33
N GLU A 124 16.10 -5.07 7.32
CA GLU A 124 16.75 -3.79 7.55
C GLU A 124 16.55 -2.87 6.34
N ALA A 125 16.46 -1.56 6.59
CA ALA A 125 16.46 -0.60 5.51
C ALA A 125 17.76 -0.74 4.68
N PRO A 126 17.71 -0.66 3.35
CA PRO A 126 18.91 -0.64 2.53
C PRO A 126 19.86 0.46 3.02
N ARG A 127 21.13 0.13 3.21
CA ARG A 127 22.16 1.12 3.58
C ARG A 127 22.28 2.14 2.43
N ALA A 128 22.29 3.42 2.79
CA ALA A 128 22.46 4.53 1.84
C ALA A 128 23.87 4.57 1.27
#